data_AF-A0A7S2HZW9-F1
#
_entry.id   AF-A0A7S2HZW9-F1
#
_cell.length_a   1.000
_cell.length_b   1.000
_cell.length_c   1.000
_cell.angle_alpha   90.00
_cell.angle_beta   90.00
_cell.angle_gamma   90.00
#
_symmetry.space_group_name_H-M   'P 1'
#
loop_
_entity.id
_entity.type
_entity.pdbx_description
1 polymer ?
#
loop_
_entity_poly.entity_id
_entity_poly.type
_entity_poly.pdbx_seq_one_letter_code
_entity_poly.pdbx_strand_id
1 'polypeptide(L)'
;QLYGTPERHAEIRAKVAETLRREEEHYKGFLWPDPYEDFIEKVAVGGYWGDGVTLKVIADVFDVCIMLITSFEQGRFLIETQPDGKQSERVLWLAFLAEVHYSSVR
;
A
#
# COMPACT_ATOMS: atom_id res chain seq x y z
N GLN A 1 9.34 -2.92 7.16
CA GLN A 1 10.45 -3.51 6.38
C GLN A 1 11.31 -2.48 5.68
N LEU A 2 10.74 -1.51 4.94
CA LEU A 2 11.49 -0.45 4.21
C LEU A 2 12.64 0.18 5.01
N TYR A 3 12.37 0.58 6.25
CA TYR A 3 13.36 1.23 7.13
C TYR A 3 13.88 0.35 8.27
N GLY A 4 13.50 -0.93 8.32
CA GLY A 4 13.85 -1.80 9.45
C GLY A 4 13.13 -1.48 10.78
N THR A 5 12.26 -0.46 10.79
CA THR A 5 11.51 0.05 11.94
C THR A 5 10.04 0.32 11.54
N PRO A 6 9.05 0.10 12.43
CA PRO A 6 7.68 0.53 12.22
C PRO A 6 7.44 2.02 12.54
N GLU A 7 8.30 2.67 13.33
CA GLU A 7 8.11 4.06 13.81
C GLU A 7 8.02 5.11 12.69
N ARG A 8 8.51 4.79 11.49
CA ARG A 8 8.47 5.67 10.30
C ARG A 8 7.18 5.57 9.48
N HIS A 9 6.13 4.93 10.00
CA HIS A 9 4.86 4.78 9.29
C HIS A 9 4.21 6.13 8.91
N ALA A 10 4.42 7.18 9.71
CA ALA A 10 3.86 8.51 9.45
C ALA A 10 4.50 9.16 8.22
N GLU A 11 5.81 9.00 8.06
CA GLU A 11 6.55 9.50 6.90
C GLU A 11 6.12 8.80 5.61
N ILE A 12 5.91 7.47 5.67
CA ILE A 12 5.42 6.70 4.53
C ILE A 12 4.03 7.18 4.12
N ARG A 13 3.11 7.39 5.07
CA ARG A 13 1.78 7.96 4.78
C ARG A 13 1.85 9.30 4.09
N ALA A 14 2.65 10.22 4.63
CA ALA A 14 2.79 11.56 4.08
C ALA A 14 3.25 11.49 2.62
N LYS A 15 4.23 10.63 2.32
CA LYS A 15 4.74 10.43 0.97
C LYS A 15 3.70 9.81 0.02
N VAL A 16 2.91 8.86 0.51
CA VAL A 16 1.82 8.24 -0.27
C VAL A 16 0.72 9.27 -0.58
N ALA A 17 0.27 10.03 0.42
CA ALA A 17 -0.74 11.07 0.22
C ALA A 17 -0.24 12.19 -0.70
N GLU A 18 1.03 12.57 -0.62
CA GLU A 18 1.66 13.53 -1.54
C GLU A 18 1.67 12.99 -2.97
N THR A 19 2.09 11.74 -3.19
CA THR A 19 2.08 11.11 -4.51
C THR A 19 0.68 11.02 -5.09
N LEU A 20 -0.31 10.60 -4.29
CA LEU A 20 -1.71 10.53 -4.72
C LEU A 20 -2.25 11.89 -5.19
N ARG A 21 -1.89 12.99 -4.52
CA ARG A 21 -2.25 14.34 -4.97
C ARG A 21 -1.53 14.76 -6.25
N ARG A 22 -0.26 14.39 -6.39
CA ARG A 22 0.56 14.77 -7.55
C ARG A 22 0.16 14.02 -8.83
N GLU A 23 -0.23 12.76 -8.69
CA GLU A 23 -0.46 11.81 -9.79
C GLU A 23 -1.91 11.32 -9.82
N GLU A 24 -2.87 12.21 -9.53
CA GLU A 24 -4.30 11.88 -9.47
C GLU A 24 -4.78 11.09 -10.70
N GLU A 25 -4.49 11.57 -11.91
CA GLU A 25 -4.93 10.93 -13.16
C GLU A 25 -4.47 9.48 -13.29
N HIS A 26 -3.34 9.13 -12.67
CA HIS A 26 -2.81 7.78 -12.69
C HIS A 26 -3.53 6.87 -11.68
N TYR A 27 -3.81 7.35 -10.46
CA TYR A 27 -4.35 6.50 -9.39
C TYR A 27 -5.87 6.53 -9.26
N LYS A 28 -6.53 7.57 -9.77
CA LYS A 28 -7.98 7.76 -9.62
C LYS A 28 -8.82 6.62 -10.21
N GLY A 29 -8.34 6.00 -11.29
CA GLY A 29 -9.01 4.86 -11.93
C GLY A 29 -9.06 3.59 -11.06
N PHE A 30 -8.21 3.48 -10.03
CA PHE A 30 -8.23 2.35 -9.11
C PHE A 30 -9.23 2.51 -7.96
N LEU A 31 -9.82 3.70 -7.81
CA LEU A 31 -10.77 4.01 -6.74
C LEU A 31 -12.20 4.02 -7.26
N TRP A 32 -13.00 3.12 -6.70
CA TRP A 32 -14.44 3.08 -6.87
C TRP A 32 -15.05 2.41 -5.63
N PRO A 33 -16.13 2.93 -5.02
CA PRO A 33 -16.94 4.10 -5.40
C PRO A 33 -16.59 5.41 -4.66
N ASP A 34 -15.60 5.39 -3.77
CA ASP A 34 -15.27 6.52 -2.90
C ASP A 34 -14.72 7.73 -3.70
N PRO A 35 -15.07 8.98 -3.32
CA PRO A 35 -14.43 10.16 -3.88
C PRO A 35 -12.92 10.16 -3.63
N TYR A 36 -12.14 10.53 -4.67
CA TYR A 36 -10.67 10.49 -4.64
C TYR A 36 -10.07 11.38 -3.54
N GLU A 37 -10.62 12.58 -3.34
CA GLU A 37 -10.17 13.51 -2.30
C GLU A 37 -10.39 12.95 -0.89
N ASP A 38 -11.59 12.41 -0.62
CA ASP A 38 -11.91 11.78 0.67
C ASP A 38 -10.96 10.61 0.97
N PHE A 39 -10.57 9.86 -0.06
CA PHE A 39 -9.58 8.80 0.08
C PHE A 39 -8.20 9.34 0.48
N ILE A 40 -7.71 10.40 -0.18
CA ILE A 40 -6.43 11.01 0.15
C ILE A 40 -6.44 11.52 1.61
N GLU A 41 -7.54 12.14 2.04
CA GLU A 41 -7.68 12.61 3.42
C GLU A 41 -7.65 11.45 4.41
N LYS A 42 -8.37 10.34 4.13
CA LYS A 42 -8.33 9.13 4.94
C LYS A 42 -6.90 8.58 5.05
N VAL A 43 -6.16 8.50 3.94
CA VAL A 43 -4.76 8.01 3.94
C VAL A 43 -3.83 8.94 4.72
N ALA A 44 -4.08 10.26 4.68
CA ALA A 44 -3.29 11.24 5.41
C ALA A 44 -3.55 11.20 6.93
N VAL A 45 -4.81 10.98 7.34
CA VAL A 45 -5.21 10.90 8.75
C VAL A 45 -4.89 9.49 9.28
N GLY A 46 -4.13 9.41 10.39
CA GLY A 46 -3.74 8.13 10.96
C GLY A 46 -4.96 7.25 11.29
N GLY A 47 -4.87 5.95 10.98
CA GLY A 47 -5.91 4.96 11.28
C GLY A 47 -6.47 4.21 10.06
N TYR A 48 -6.26 4.73 8.85
CA TYR A 48 -6.66 4.08 7.60
C TYR A 48 -5.43 3.60 6.82
N TRP A 49 -5.22 2.28 6.74
CA TRP A 49 -4.04 1.67 6.11
C TRP A 49 -4.39 0.39 5.34
N GLY A 50 -3.74 0.22 4.19
CA GLY A 50 -3.50 -1.10 3.60
C GLY A 50 -4.50 -1.55 2.54
N ASP A 51 -5.27 -0.66 1.94
CA ASP A 51 -5.99 -0.99 0.72
C ASP A 51 -5.03 -1.28 -0.46
N GLY A 52 -5.56 -1.86 -1.53
CA GLY A 52 -4.76 -2.20 -2.71
C GLY A 52 -4.10 -0.98 -3.37
N VAL A 53 -4.71 0.21 -3.30
CA VAL A 53 -4.20 1.43 -3.95
C VAL A 53 -3.00 1.99 -3.18
N THR A 54 -3.07 2.05 -1.86
CA THR A 54 -1.94 2.45 -1.02
C THR A 54 -0.76 1.49 -1.17
N LEU A 55 -0.99 0.18 -1.29
CA LEU A 55 0.08 -0.78 -1.60
C LEU A 55 0.70 -0.53 -2.98
N LYS A 56 -0.11 -0.22 -3.99
CA LYS A 56 0.39 0.15 -5.34
C LYS A 56 1.28 1.38 -5.28
N VAL A 57 0.81 2.47 -4.65
CA VAL A 57 1.60 3.71 -4.51
C VAL A 57 2.90 3.45 -3.74
N ILE A 58 2.89 2.61 -2.69
CA ILE A 58 4.11 2.24 -1.97
C ILE A 58 5.08 1.47 -2.88
N ALA A 59 4.57 0.53 -3.69
CA ALA A 59 5.41 -0.20 -4.65
C ALA A 59 6.10 0.77 -5.60
N ASP A 60 5.34 1.69 -6.20
CA ASP A 60 5.86 2.68 -7.16
C ASP A 60 6.86 3.65 -6.53
N VAL A 61 6.53 4.22 -5.37
CA VAL A 61 7.34 5.27 -4.71
C VAL A 61 8.68 4.74 -4.20
N PHE A 62 8.76 3.45 -3.92
CA PHE A 62 9.95 2.80 -3.38
C PHE A 62 10.60 1.80 -4.34
N ASP A 63 10.09 1.66 -5.56
CA ASP A 63 10.60 0.72 -6.57
C ASP A 63 10.70 -0.72 -6.04
N VAL A 64 9.71 -1.17 -5.27
CA VAL A 64 9.70 -2.50 -4.62
C VAL A 64 8.51 -3.35 -5.05
N CYS A 65 8.71 -4.65 -5.14
CA CYS A 65 7.60 -5.59 -5.21
C CYS A 65 7.06 -5.87 -3.79
N ILE A 66 5.74 -5.91 -3.65
CA ILE A 66 5.06 -6.26 -2.40
C ILE A 66 4.31 -7.58 -2.59
N MET A 67 4.63 -8.54 -1.74
CA MET A 67 3.95 -9.82 -1.63
C MET A 67 3.06 -9.79 -0.39
N LEU A 68 1.74 -9.80 -0.60
CA LEU A 68 0.74 -9.80 0.45
C LEU A 68 0.14 -11.20 0.61
N ILE A 69 0.43 -11.84 1.74
CA ILE A 69 -0.23 -13.08 2.15
C ILE A 69 -1.55 -12.71 2.84
N THR A 70 -2.67 -13.28 2.42
CA THR A 70 -3.99 -12.97 3.00
C THR A 70 -4.81 -14.21 3.30
N SER A 71 -5.65 -14.14 4.34
CA SER A 71 -6.60 -15.19 4.71
C SER A 71 -7.97 -15.05 4.04
N PHE A 72 -8.13 -14.17 3.05
CA PHE A 72 -9.40 -14.02 2.33
C PHE A 72 -9.89 -15.36 1.78
N GLU A 73 -11.12 -15.73 2.13
CA GLU A 73 -11.75 -17.02 1.80
C GLU A 73 -11.92 -17.27 0.29
N GLN A 74 -11.73 -16.24 -0.55
CA GLN A 74 -11.95 -16.29 -2.00
C GLN A 74 -10.76 -16.90 -2.80
N GLY A 75 -9.86 -17.62 -2.16
CA GLY A 75 -8.90 -18.52 -2.83
C GLY A 75 -7.63 -17.86 -3.38
N ARG A 76 -7.37 -16.57 -3.09
CA ARG A 76 -6.09 -15.91 -3.39
C ARG A 76 -5.34 -15.61 -2.09
N PHE A 77 -4.54 -16.58 -1.68
CA PHE A 77 -3.73 -16.48 -0.46
C PHE A 77 -2.51 -15.57 -0.61
N LEU A 78 -2.12 -15.22 -1.84
CA LEU A 78 -0.97 -14.39 -2.15
C LEU A 78 -1.34 -13.40 -3.25
N ILE A 79 -1.08 -12.12 -3.00
CA ILE A 79 -1.27 -11.01 -3.93
C ILE A 79 0.10 -10.37 -4.17
N GLU A 80 0.48 -10.25 -5.43
CA GLU A 80 1.68 -9.54 -5.84
C GLU A 80 1.31 -8.13 -6.31
N THR A 81 2.05 -7.12 -5.85
CA THR A 81 1.94 -5.73 -6.32
C THR A 81 3.29 -5.28 -6.82
N GLN A 82 3.38 -5.05 -8.13
CA GLN A 82 4.58 -4.59 -8.81
C GLN A 82 4.56 -3.08 -9.00
N PRO A 83 5.72 -2.41 -9.00
CA PRO A 83 5.83 -1.02 -9.41
C PRO A 83 5.65 -0.91 -10.93
N ASP A 84 5.13 0.21 -11.41
CA ASP A 84 5.03 0.46 -12.87
C ASP A 84 6.39 0.79 -13.49
N GLY A 85 7.33 1.26 -12.66
CA GLY A 85 8.67 1.63 -13.05
C GLY A 85 9.68 0.48 -12.97
N LYS A 86 10.91 0.81 -12.58
CA LYS A 86 11.96 -0.19 -12.41
C LYS A 86 11.73 -0.91 -11.08
N GLN A 87 11.65 -2.23 -11.11
CA GLN A 87 11.63 -3.03 -9.88
C GLN A 87 13.07 -3.22 -9.35
N SER A 88 13.28 -2.90 -8.07
CA SER A 88 14.50 -3.29 -7.34
C SER A 88 14.48 -4.77 -6.95
N GLU A 89 15.63 -5.32 -6.57
CA GLU A 89 15.71 -6.70 -6.06
C GLU A 89 14.99 -6.89 -4.72
N ARG A 90 14.55 -5.80 -4.09
CA ARG A 90 13.92 -5.82 -2.77
C ARG A 90 12.44 -6.15 -2.89
N VAL A 91 12.04 -7.17 -2.14
CA VAL A 91 10.65 -7.60 -1.99
C VAL A 91 10.19 -7.37 -0.55
N LEU A 92 9.00 -6.77 -0.38
CA LEU A 92 8.36 -6.60 0.91
C LEU A 92 7.30 -7.69 1.13
N TRP A 93 7.32 -8.33 2.29
CA TRP A 93 6.36 -9.40 2.63
C TRP A 93 5.39 -8.97 3.71
N LEU A 94 4.13 -8.76 3.35
CA LEU A 94 3.06 -8.39 4.27
C LEU A 94 2.14 -9.59 4.50
N ALA A 95 1.62 -9.73 5.70
CA ALA A 95 0.51 -10.63 5.99
C ALA A 95 -0.70 -9.83 6.44
N PHE A 96 -1.85 -10.06 5.82
CA PHE A 96 -3.14 -9.53 6.25
C PHE A 96 -4.01 -10.68 6.71
N LEU A 97 -4.22 -10.78 8.03
CA LEU A 97 -5.20 -11.71 8.56
C LEU A 97 -6.53 -10.97 8.63
N ALA A 98 -7.47 -11.36 7.75
CA ALA A 98 -8.83 -10.84 7.74
C ALA A 98 -9.52 -11.28 9.04
N GLU A 99 -9.33 -10.45 10.07
CA GLU A 99 -10.13 -10.23 11.28
C GLU A 99 -9.37 -9.44 12.35
N VAL A 100 -8.04 -9.20 12.26
CA VAL A 100 -7.33 -8.49 13.36
C VAL A 100 -6.20 -7.50 12.97
N HIS A 101 -5.30 -7.73 12.00
CA HIS A 101 -4.17 -6.78 11.74
C HIS A 101 -3.32 -7.12 10.50
N TYR A 102 -2.57 -6.13 9.96
CA TYR A 102 -1.43 -6.39 9.09
C TYR A 102 -0.17 -6.70 9.92
N SER A 103 0.57 -7.76 9.60
CA SER A 103 1.85 -8.12 10.25
C SER A 103 2.99 -8.22 9.23
N SER A 104 4.20 -7.91 9.66
CA SER A 104 5.41 -8.12 8.86
C SER A 104 5.89 -9.56 8.98
N VAL A 105 6.11 -10.24 7.86
CA VAL A 105 6.80 -11.54 7.83
C VAL A 105 8.27 -11.29 7.46
N ARG A 106 9.19 -11.96 8.16
CA ARG A 106 10.63 -11.95 7.86
C ARG A 106 11.07 -13.33 7.43
#